data_AF-A0A447JLJ1-F1
#
_entry.id   AF-A0A447JLJ1-F1
#
_cell.length_a   1.000
_cell.length_b   1.000
_cell.length_c   1.000
_cell.angle_alpha   90.00
_cell.angle_beta   90.00
_cell.angle_gamma   90.00
#
_symmetry.space_group_name_H-M   'P 1'
#
loop_
_entity.id
_entity.type
_entity.pdbx_description
1 polymer ?
#
loop_
_entity_poly.entity_id
_entity_poly.type
_entity_poly.pdbx_seq_one_letter_code
_entity_poly.pdbx_strand_id
1 'polypeptide(L)'
;MTFEQFVRDFADWFSEKRPAAMLVGIRSDESYNRFAAIANSHKLRFADDKPWTTLAPKGHTWYIYPIYDWKTADIWTWFAKTGKPCNPLYNLMYQAGVPPRYMRICEPFGRNNDRDYGCIMLSNLSAGRPCAPESAAHSAEEYTPDKTAIFTATGKFLKPDHLNWEEYALLLLHSMPEVTAEHYRNKIAVYLQWYKKKGMHTIPQTQHGDIGSRDIPSWRRICKVLLNNDYWCRALSFSPTKPKNYQRYNERMKAKRQEWGILCNTDSQPK
;
A
#
# COMPACT_ATOMS: atom_id res chain seq x y z
N MET A 1 15.10 3.99 -0.68
CA MET A 1 15.52 2.59 -0.92
C MET A 1 14.54 1.70 -0.17
N THR A 2 14.00 0.63 -0.78
CA THR A 2 13.11 -0.29 -0.05
C THR A 2 13.93 -1.26 0.79
N PHE A 3 13.34 -1.83 1.84
CA PHE A 3 13.98 -2.84 2.67
C PHE A 3 14.53 -4.01 1.84
N GLU A 4 13.79 -4.51 0.85
CA GLU A 4 14.25 -5.62 0.02
C GLU A 4 15.49 -5.28 -0.82
N GLN A 5 15.58 -4.03 -1.27
CA GLN A 5 16.76 -3.54 -1.98
C GLN A 5 17.93 -3.38 -1.03
N PHE A 6 17.70 -2.80 0.15
CA PHE A 6 18.71 -2.65 1.20
C PHE A 6 19.31 -3.99 1.61
N VAL A 7 18.48 -5.01 1.88
CA VAL A 7 18.93 -6.35 2.26
C VAL A 7 19.88 -6.95 1.22
N ARG A 8 19.59 -6.74 -0.08
CA ARG A 8 20.45 -7.22 -1.17
C ARG A 8 21.76 -6.45 -1.25
N ASP A 9 21.68 -5.13 -1.26
CA ASP A 9 22.85 -4.26 -1.39
C ASP A 9 23.77 -4.38 -0.17
N PHE A 10 23.20 -4.52 1.03
CA PHE A 10 23.94 -4.78 2.27
C PHE A 10 24.62 -6.14 2.26
N ALA A 11 23.96 -7.20 1.79
CA ALA A 11 24.57 -8.52 1.67
C ALA A 11 25.79 -8.51 0.72
N ASP A 12 25.71 -7.75 -0.36
CA ASP A 12 26.79 -7.60 -1.31
C ASP A 12 27.95 -6.76 -0.74
N TRP A 13 27.63 -5.64 -0.10
CA TRP A 13 28.59 -4.76 0.55
C TRP A 13 29.33 -5.48 1.69
N PHE A 14 28.59 -6.17 2.57
CA PHE A 14 29.15 -6.84 3.74
C PHE A 14 30.00 -8.06 3.37
N SER A 15 29.64 -8.79 2.31
CA SER A 15 30.37 -10.00 1.93
C SER A 15 31.75 -9.71 1.35
N GLU A 16 31.96 -8.57 0.67
CA GLU A 16 33.19 -8.28 -0.08
C GLU A 16 33.67 -9.47 -0.94
N LYS A 17 32.73 -10.22 -1.54
CA LYS A 17 32.95 -11.47 -2.30
C LYS A 17 33.47 -12.67 -1.47
N ARG A 18 33.42 -12.59 -0.15
CA ARG A 18 33.72 -13.70 0.76
C ARG A 18 32.42 -14.38 1.20
N PRO A 19 32.46 -15.67 1.55
CA PRO A 19 31.31 -16.37 2.12
C PRO A 19 30.79 -15.64 3.36
N ALA A 20 29.53 -15.19 3.32
CA ALA A 20 28.90 -14.48 4.43
C ALA A 20 27.51 -15.05 4.76
N ALA A 21 27.13 -14.93 6.02
CA ALA A 21 25.81 -15.31 6.52
C ALA A 21 25.09 -14.06 7.01
N MET A 22 23.88 -13.82 6.51
CA MET A 22 23.05 -12.71 6.97
C MET A 22 21.76 -13.24 7.58
N LEU A 23 21.56 -12.91 8.85
CA LEU A 23 20.38 -13.28 9.62
C LEU A 23 19.26 -12.28 9.35
N VAL A 24 18.09 -12.78 8.97
CA VAL A 24 16.90 -11.96 8.76
C VAL A 24 15.74 -12.56 9.56
N GLY A 25 15.10 -11.74 10.39
CA GLY A 25 13.96 -12.14 11.22
C GLY A 25 12.64 -12.27 10.46
N ILE A 26 12.63 -13.00 9.34
CA ILE A 26 11.39 -13.32 8.61
C ILE A 26 10.65 -14.43 9.36
N ARG A 27 9.33 -14.30 9.49
CA ARG A 27 8.45 -15.36 9.99
C ARG A 27 7.43 -15.75 8.93
N SER A 28 7.17 -17.04 8.79
CA SER A 28 6.28 -17.59 7.75
C SER A 28 4.81 -17.19 7.99
N ASP A 29 4.44 -17.03 9.27
CA ASP A 29 3.10 -16.60 9.73
C ASP A 29 2.71 -15.19 9.24
N GLU A 30 3.68 -14.39 8.81
CA GLU A 30 3.47 -12.98 8.50
C GLU A 30 2.92 -12.71 7.10
N SER A 31 3.14 -13.62 6.14
CA SER A 31 2.52 -13.55 4.80
C SER A 31 2.83 -14.79 3.97
N TYR A 32 2.00 -15.05 2.96
CA TYR A 32 2.25 -16.11 1.97
C TYR A 32 3.61 -15.98 1.27
N ASN A 33 4.03 -14.76 0.91
CA ASN A 33 5.33 -14.55 0.25
C ASN A 33 6.51 -14.94 1.16
N ARG A 34 6.38 -14.73 2.48
CA ARG A 34 7.39 -15.13 3.47
C ARG A 34 7.42 -16.64 3.64
N PHE A 35 6.26 -17.28 3.73
CA PHE A 35 6.16 -18.74 3.70
C PHE A 35 6.79 -19.33 2.42
N ALA A 36 6.46 -18.77 1.25
CA ALA A 36 7.02 -19.21 -0.03
C ALA A 36 8.55 -19.04 -0.10
N ALA A 37 9.11 -18.00 0.54
CA ALA A 37 10.55 -17.81 0.62
C ALA A 37 11.27 -18.96 1.37
N ILE A 38 10.58 -19.61 2.32
CA ILE A 38 11.10 -20.79 3.04
C ILE A 38 10.79 -22.08 2.28
N ALA A 39 9.54 -22.28 1.89
CA ALA A 39 9.03 -23.54 1.34
C ALA A 39 9.47 -23.82 -0.11
N ASN A 40 10.00 -22.85 -0.84
CA ASN A 40 10.44 -23.05 -2.22
C ASN A 40 11.53 -24.14 -2.30
N SER A 41 11.26 -25.19 -3.08
CA SER A 41 12.17 -26.30 -3.34
C SER A 41 13.23 -25.99 -4.40
N HIS A 42 12.96 -25.04 -5.29
CA HIS A 42 13.86 -24.66 -6.39
C HIS A 42 14.94 -23.65 -5.99
N LYS A 43 14.94 -23.18 -4.73
CA LYS A 43 15.94 -22.21 -4.27
C LYS A 43 17.26 -22.91 -3.92
N LEU A 44 18.37 -22.22 -4.17
CA LEU A 44 19.68 -22.67 -3.73
C LEU A 44 19.79 -22.48 -2.21
N ARG A 45 19.95 -23.58 -1.49
CA ARG A 45 20.09 -23.64 -0.03
C ARG A 45 21.57 -23.75 0.32
N PHE A 46 21.91 -23.49 1.58
CA PHE A 46 23.24 -23.78 2.09
C PHE A 46 23.46 -25.29 2.22
N ALA A 47 22.43 -26.02 2.65
CA ALA A 47 22.41 -27.48 2.77
C ALA A 47 20.98 -28.01 2.63
N ASP A 48 20.84 -29.28 2.26
CA ASP A 48 19.54 -29.91 2.02
C ASP A 48 18.65 -29.96 3.27
N ASP A 49 19.28 -30.14 4.44
CA ASP A 49 18.64 -30.17 5.77
C ASP A 49 18.32 -28.75 6.31
N LYS A 50 18.62 -27.69 5.57
CA LYS A 50 18.45 -26.28 5.99
C LYS A 50 17.54 -25.51 5.03
N PRO A 51 16.23 -25.84 5.01
CA PRO A 51 15.26 -25.18 4.13
C PRO A 51 15.05 -23.69 4.45
N TRP A 52 15.47 -23.23 5.64
CA TRP A 52 15.41 -21.82 6.06
C TRP A 52 16.62 -21.00 5.59
N THR A 53 17.41 -21.51 4.64
CA THR A 53 18.52 -20.78 4.00
C THR A 53 18.22 -20.51 2.53
N THR A 54 18.74 -19.40 2.01
CA THR A 54 18.63 -19.03 0.60
C THR A 54 19.89 -18.30 0.14
N LEU A 55 20.49 -18.73 -0.97
CA LEU A 55 21.62 -18.02 -1.59
C LEU A 55 21.19 -16.65 -2.13
N ALA A 56 21.98 -15.62 -1.83
CA ALA A 56 21.80 -14.29 -2.39
C ALA A 56 22.11 -14.29 -3.90
N PRO A 57 21.48 -13.40 -4.70
CA PRO A 57 21.63 -13.40 -6.16
C PRO A 57 23.08 -13.32 -6.67
N LYS A 58 23.99 -12.68 -5.92
CA LYS A 58 25.42 -12.58 -6.28
C LYS A 58 26.29 -13.76 -5.82
N GLY A 59 25.72 -14.75 -5.14
CA GLY A 59 26.38 -16.03 -4.87
C GLY A 59 27.37 -16.09 -3.69
N HIS A 60 27.63 -14.99 -2.99
CA HIS A 60 28.60 -14.95 -1.88
C HIS A 60 27.95 -14.98 -0.49
N THR A 61 26.67 -14.66 -0.38
CA THR A 61 25.96 -14.52 0.90
C THR A 61 24.79 -15.48 0.97
N TRP A 62 24.55 -16.07 2.13
CA TRP A 62 23.32 -16.81 2.42
C TRP A 62 22.43 -16.00 3.37
N TYR A 63 21.17 -15.81 2.95
CA TYR A 63 20.13 -15.36 3.85
C TYR A 63 19.71 -16.52 4.76
N ILE A 64 19.70 -16.26 6.06
CA ILE A 64 19.36 -17.21 7.11
C ILE A 64 18.14 -16.70 7.87
N TYR A 65 17.11 -17.52 7.98
CA TYR A 65 15.85 -17.18 8.65
C TYR A 65 15.67 -18.02 9.91
N PRO A 66 16.27 -17.66 11.07
CA PRO A 66 16.33 -18.56 12.23
C PRO A 66 14.99 -18.69 12.98
N ILE A 67 14.10 -17.73 12.84
CA ILE A 67 12.80 -17.67 13.54
C ILE A 67 11.62 -17.86 12.57
N TYR A 68 11.86 -18.54 11.45
CA TYR A 68 10.89 -18.65 10.36
C TYR A 68 9.57 -19.32 10.77
N ASP A 69 9.59 -20.14 11.81
CA ASP A 69 8.47 -20.90 12.36
C ASP A 69 7.83 -20.22 13.58
N TRP A 70 8.39 -19.11 14.08
CA TRP A 70 7.87 -18.40 15.23
C TRP A 70 6.58 -17.63 14.90
N LYS A 71 5.60 -17.73 15.80
CA LYS A 71 4.36 -16.95 15.78
C LYS A 71 4.52 -15.65 16.55
N THR A 72 3.54 -14.76 16.37
CA THR A 72 3.55 -13.46 17.07
C THR A 72 3.53 -13.66 18.58
N ALA A 73 2.82 -14.67 19.07
CA ALA A 73 2.80 -15.04 20.48
C ALA A 73 4.17 -15.48 21.00
N ASP A 74 4.96 -16.21 20.21
CA ASP A 74 6.29 -16.71 20.63
C ASP A 74 7.26 -15.55 20.85
N ILE A 75 7.24 -14.55 19.96
CA ILE A 75 8.07 -13.33 20.08
C ILE A 75 7.74 -12.59 21.38
N TRP A 76 6.46 -12.32 21.63
CA TRP A 76 6.03 -11.58 22.83
C TRP A 76 6.28 -12.38 24.11
N THR A 77 6.09 -13.70 24.07
CA THR A 77 6.39 -14.58 25.21
C THR A 77 7.89 -14.59 25.51
N TRP A 78 8.74 -14.59 24.48
CA TRP A 78 10.18 -14.52 24.66
C TRP A 78 10.62 -13.20 25.30
N PHE A 79 10.08 -12.06 24.86
CA PHE A 79 10.35 -10.76 25.50
C PHE A 79 9.86 -10.72 26.95
N ALA A 80 8.66 -11.24 27.22
CA ALA A 80 8.11 -11.30 28.58
C ALA A 80 8.94 -12.19 29.52
N LYS A 81 9.46 -13.33 29.04
CA LYS A 81 10.29 -14.24 29.84
C LYS A 81 11.71 -13.75 30.05
N THR A 82 12.30 -13.11 29.04
CA THR A 82 13.73 -12.73 29.05
C THR A 82 13.98 -11.33 29.58
N GLY A 83 12.96 -10.46 29.60
CA GLY A 83 13.11 -9.06 29.99
C GLY A 83 14.02 -8.25 29.06
N LYS A 84 14.26 -8.73 27.82
CA LYS A 84 15.10 -8.02 26.85
C LYS A 84 14.42 -6.73 26.39
N PRO A 85 15.19 -5.67 26.08
CA PRO A 85 14.62 -4.43 25.60
C PRO A 85 13.94 -4.65 24.24
N CYS A 86 12.73 -4.13 24.09
CA CYS A 86 12.03 -4.02 22.83
C CYS A 86 11.82 -2.53 22.48
N ASN A 87 11.40 -2.24 21.24
CA ASN A 87 11.15 -0.85 20.84
C ASN A 87 10.04 -0.23 21.73
N PRO A 88 10.27 0.93 22.38
CA PRO A 88 9.28 1.58 23.25
C PRO A 88 7.92 1.84 22.60
N LEU A 89 7.86 1.97 21.27
CA LEU A 89 6.62 2.16 20.53
C LEU A 89 5.62 1.01 20.76
N TYR A 90 6.10 -0.22 20.98
CA TYR A 90 5.23 -1.35 21.29
C TYR A 90 4.51 -1.19 22.63
N ASN A 91 5.14 -0.53 23.61
CA ASN A 91 4.50 -0.21 24.88
C ASN A 91 3.41 0.84 24.70
N LEU A 92 3.64 1.85 23.84
CA LEU A 92 2.64 2.86 23.50
C LEU A 92 1.44 2.23 22.78
N MET A 93 1.70 1.33 21.81
CA MET A 93 0.64 0.58 21.13
C MET A 93 -0.15 -0.30 22.10
N TYR A 94 0.52 -0.94 23.05
CA TYR A 94 -0.13 -1.74 24.10
C TYR A 94 -1.01 -0.88 25.01
N GLN A 95 -0.51 0.27 25.47
CA GLN A 95 -1.27 1.22 26.30
C GLN A 95 -2.48 1.79 25.54
N ALA A 96 -2.38 1.98 24.23
CA ALA A 96 -3.48 2.38 23.37
C ALA A 96 -4.49 1.24 23.07
N GLY A 97 -4.28 0.04 23.63
CA GLY A 97 -5.18 -1.10 23.45
C GLY A 97 -5.09 -1.77 22.09
N VAL A 98 -4.03 -1.54 21.32
CA VAL A 98 -3.82 -2.20 20.01
C VAL A 98 -3.60 -3.69 20.24
N PRO A 99 -4.37 -4.60 19.61
CA PRO A 99 -4.11 -6.03 19.73
C PRO A 99 -2.73 -6.41 19.16
N PRO A 100 -1.98 -7.36 19.76
CA PRO A 100 -0.62 -7.75 19.31
C PRO A 100 -0.49 -8.10 17.83
N ARG A 101 -1.57 -8.62 17.20
CA ARG A 101 -1.62 -8.92 15.76
C ARG A 101 -1.49 -7.69 14.86
N TYR A 102 -1.81 -6.50 15.37
CA TYR A 102 -1.77 -5.23 14.64
C TYR A 102 -0.61 -4.32 15.09
N MET A 103 0.24 -4.77 16.02
CA MET A 103 1.38 -3.98 16.47
C MET A 103 2.56 -4.00 15.49
N ARG A 104 2.38 -4.50 14.27
CA ARG A 104 3.47 -4.60 13.31
C ARG A 104 3.80 -3.22 12.76
N ILE A 105 5.09 -2.89 12.74
CA ILE A 105 5.59 -1.63 12.16
C ILE A 105 6.19 -1.96 10.78
N CYS A 106 5.66 -1.34 9.73
CA CYS A 106 6.30 -1.37 8.41
C CYS A 106 7.34 -0.25 8.25
N GLU A 107 8.17 -0.40 7.22
CA GLU A 107 9.04 0.68 6.77
C GLU A 107 8.19 1.92 6.40
N PRO A 108 8.59 3.14 6.80
CA PRO A 108 7.79 4.36 6.61
C PRO A 108 7.49 4.68 5.13
N PHE A 109 8.24 4.09 4.18
CA PHE A 109 8.08 4.30 2.74
C PHE A 109 7.66 3.04 1.98
N GLY A 110 7.11 2.04 2.68
CA GLY A 110 6.67 0.78 2.09
C GLY A 110 5.46 0.92 1.16
N ARG A 111 5.29 -0.04 0.25
CA ARG A 111 4.15 -0.06 -0.69
C ARG A 111 2.80 -0.45 -0.07
N ASN A 112 2.76 -0.78 1.22
CA ASN A 112 1.60 -1.34 1.93
C ASN A 112 1.27 -0.53 3.19
N ASN A 113 1.32 0.81 3.11
CA ASN A 113 1.27 1.66 4.30
C ASN A 113 -0.15 1.93 4.85
N ASP A 114 -1.23 1.60 4.12
CA ASP A 114 -2.61 2.03 4.46
C ASP A 114 -3.10 1.66 5.87
N ARG A 115 -2.50 0.66 6.54
CA ARG A 115 -2.84 0.25 7.92
C ARG A 115 -1.87 0.71 9.00
N ASP A 116 -0.67 1.15 8.63
CA ASP A 116 0.45 1.37 9.57
C ASP A 116 0.74 2.87 9.83
N TYR A 117 0.06 3.79 9.13
CA TYR A 117 0.24 5.24 9.30
C TYR A 117 0.00 5.72 10.74
N GLY A 118 -0.93 5.09 11.48
CA GLY A 118 -1.16 5.41 12.90
C GLY A 118 0.04 5.15 13.80
N CYS A 119 0.90 4.17 13.46
CA CYS A 119 2.10 3.85 14.22
C CYS A 119 3.23 4.86 13.97
N ILE A 120 3.30 5.44 12.77
CA ILE A 120 4.30 6.46 12.41
C ILE A 120 4.05 7.76 13.20
N MET A 121 2.79 8.19 13.31
CA MET A 121 2.39 9.38 14.09
C MET A 121 2.80 9.25 15.56
N LEU A 122 2.53 8.11 16.20
CA LEU A 122 2.94 7.84 17.60
C LEU A 122 4.45 7.86 17.79
N SER A 123 5.22 7.38 16.80
CA SER A 123 6.69 7.37 16.87
C SER A 123 7.30 8.77 16.79
N ASN A 124 6.72 9.66 15.96
CA ASN A 124 7.20 11.03 15.77
C ASN A 124 6.97 11.92 17.00
N LEU A 125 5.90 11.67 17.76
CA LEU A 125 5.65 12.33 19.05
C LEU A 125 6.74 12.04 20.09
N SER A 126 7.33 10.83 20.05
CA SER A 126 8.32 10.40 21.05
C SER A 126 9.77 10.76 20.70
N ALA A 127 10.09 10.95 19.41
CA ALA A 127 11.48 11.03 18.94
C ALA A 127 11.99 12.46 18.68
N GLY A 128 11.15 13.50 18.83
CA GLY A 128 11.57 14.91 18.70
C GLY A 128 12.23 15.28 17.36
N ARG A 129 12.13 14.42 16.33
CA ARG A 129 12.72 14.63 15.00
C ARG A 129 11.60 14.91 14.00
N PRO A 130 11.61 16.07 13.33
CA PRO A 130 10.72 16.31 12.22
C PRO A 130 11.26 15.55 11.00
N CYS A 131 10.86 14.30 10.82
CA CYS A 131 10.83 13.74 9.48
C CYS A 131 9.63 14.38 8.79
N ALA A 132 9.88 15.40 7.96
CA ALA A 132 8.86 16.05 7.15
C ALA A 132 8.16 15.02 6.24
N PRO A 133 6.81 15.03 6.20
CA PRO A 133 6.16 15.05 4.90
C PRO A 133 4.98 16.03 4.94
N GLU A 134 5.24 17.29 4.57
CA GLU A 134 4.20 18.30 4.34
C GLU A 134 3.22 17.93 3.19
N SER A 135 3.39 16.79 2.51
CA SER A 135 2.49 16.36 1.42
C SER A 135 1.61 15.13 1.71
N ALA A 136 1.68 14.53 2.91
CA ALA A 136 0.87 13.34 3.23
C ALA A 136 0.14 13.40 4.58
N ALA A 137 0.47 14.35 5.47
CA ALA A 137 -0.16 14.48 6.79
C ALA A 137 -1.49 15.27 6.76
N HIS A 138 -1.67 16.20 5.82
CA HIS A 138 -2.85 17.08 5.79
C HIS A 138 -4.19 16.37 5.50
N SER A 139 -4.19 15.14 4.97
CA SER A 139 -5.45 14.48 4.58
C SER A 139 -6.12 13.68 5.70
N ALA A 140 -5.42 13.34 6.78
CA ALA A 140 -5.96 12.49 7.85
C ALA A 140 -6.35 13.28 9.12
N GLU A 141 -5.69 14.40 9.42
CA GLU A 141 -5.82 15.08 10.73
C GLU A 141 -6.73 16.33 10.69
N GLU A 142 -6.96 16.94 9.52
CA GLU A 142 -7.82 18.15 9.40
C GLU A 142 -9.32 17.86 9.30
N TYR A 143 -9.75 16.60 9.35
CA TYR A 143 -11.16 16.21 9.30
C TYR A 143 -11.64 15.61 10.63
N THR A 144 -11.78 16.44 11.66
CA THR A 144 -13.03 16.53 12.45
C THR A 144 -12.92 17.59 13.55
N PRO A 145 -13.82 18.59 13.52
CA PRO A 145 -14.69 18.72 14.68
C PRO A 145 -16.15 18.97 14.31
N ASP A 146 -16.62 18.60 13.12
CA ASP A 146 -18.06 18.64 12.83
C ASP A 146 -18.53 17.50 11.92
N LYS A 147 -19.76 17.07 12.20
CA LYS A 147 -20.42 15.85 11.74
C LYS A 147 -20.77 15.86 10.23
N THR A 148 -19.77 15.81 9.35
CA THR A 148 -19.96 15.49 7.92
C THR A 148 -18.95 14.46 7.44
N ALA A 149 -19.22 13.21 7.81
CA ALA A 149 -19.27 12.08 6.90
C ALA A 149 -18.20 11.97 5.80
N ILE A 150 -17.15 11.16 6.01
CA ILE A 150 -16.49 10.43 4.90
C ILE A 150 -15.93 9.05 5.33
N PHE A 151 -15.63 8.77 6.60
CA PHE A 151 -15.15 7.43 7.00
C PHE A 151 -15.68 7.02 8.38
N THR A 152 -16.90 6.49 8.43
CA THR A 152 -17.34 5.76 9.63
C THR A 152 -16.85 4.31 9.55
N ALA A 153 -16.44 3.75 10.68
CA ALA A 153 -16.04 2.35 10.87
C ALA A 153 -17.06 1.30 10.35
N THR A 154 -18.23 1.75 9.89
CA THR A 154 -19.31 0.97 9.29
C THR A 154 -19.23 0.81 7.76
N GLY A 155 -18.21 1.34 7.07
CA GLY A 155 -17.96 1.07 5.65
C GLY A 155 -19.02 1.62 4.68
N LYS A 156 -19.77 2.65 5.08
CA LYS A 156 -20.78 3.31 4.24
C LYS A 156 -20.18 4.58 3.63
N PHE A 157 -20.09 4.62 2.31
CA PHE A 157 -19.71 5.82 1.55
C PHE A 157 -20.88 6.80 1.56
N LEU A 158 -20.68 7.96 2.18
CA LEU A 158 -21.67 9.02 2.24
C LEU A 158 -21.33 10.05 1.16
N LYS A 159 -22.22 10.19 0.18
CA LYS A 159 -22.16 11.20 -0.89
C LYS A 159 -23.22 12.26 -0.58
N PRO A 160 -22.97 13.56 -0.82
CA PRO A 160 -24.01 14.58 -0.73
C PRO A 160 -25.26 14.19 -1.54
N ASP A 161 -26.46 14.39 -0.97
CA ASP A 161 -27.71 13.89 -1.57
C ASP A 161 -28.01 14.50 -2.95
N HIS A 162 -27.55 15.73 -3.20
CA HIS A 162 -27.80 16.47 -4.43
C HIS A 162 -26.89 16.09 -5.62
N LEU A 163 -25.85 15.28 -5.41
CA LEU A 163 -24.91 14.88 -6.48
C LEU A 163 -25.23 13.46 -6.97
N ASN A 164 -24.89 13.11 -8.20
CA ASN A 164 -24.76 11.71 -8.59
C ASN A 164 -23.34 11.17 -8.30
N TRP A 165 -23.10 9.87 -8.41
CA TRP A 165 -21.77 9.29 -8.11
C TRP A 165 -20.69 9.71 -9.11
N GLU A 166 -21.08 10.02 -10.35
CA GLU A 166 -20.16 10.51 -11.39
C GLU A 166 -19.69 11.94 -11.11
N GLU A 167 -20.64 12.85 -10.85
CA GLU A 167 -20.41 14.23 -10.41
C GLU A 167 -19.60 14.26 -9.13
N TYR A 168 -19.87 13.37 -8.19
CA TYR A 168 -19.08 13.26 -6.97
C TYR A 168 -17.65 12.77 -7.24
N ALA A 169 -17.44 11.82 -8.16
CA ALA A 169 -16.09 11.41 -8.56
C ALA A 169 -15.33 12.56 -9.21
N LEU A 170 -15.98 13.35 -10.07
CA LEU A 170 -15.40 14.54 -10.68
C LEU A 170 -15.06 15.60 -9.63
N LEU A 171 -15.95 15.86 -8.68
CA LEU A 171 -15.72 16.78 -7.57
C LEU A 171 -14.47 16.38 -6.77
N LEU A 172 -14.35 15.10 -6.43
CA LEU A 172 -13.17 14.57 -5.72
C LEU A 172 -11.90 14.81 -6.55
N LEU A 173 -11.93 14.53 -7.85
CA LEU A 173 -10.79 14.77 -8.74
C LEU A 173 -10.42 16.26 -8.86
N HIS A 174 -11.40 17.17 -8.76
CA HIS A 174 -11.15 18.61 -8.78
C HIS A 174 -10.61 19.14 -7.45
N SER A 175 -10.99 18.54 -6.32
CA SER A 175 -10.47 18.91 -5.00
C SER A 175 -9.03 18.45 -4.73
N MET A 176 -8.50 17.52 -5.52
CA MET A 176 -7.16 16.95 -5.35
C MET A 176 -6.08 17.78 -6.07
N PRO A 177 -4.81 17.71 -5.61
CA PRO A 177 -3.68 18.29 -6.34
C PRO A 177 -3.60 17.78 -7.79
N GLU A 178 -3.29 18.65 -8.75
CA GLU A 178 -3.40 18.35 -10.18
C GLU A 178 -2.57 17.13 -10.61
N VAL A 179 -1.37 16.94 -10.04
CA VAL A 179 -0.51 15.78 -10.34
C VAL A 179 -1.20 14.46 -9.95
N THR A 180 -1.84 14.43 -8.77
CA THR A 180 -2.56 13.27 -8.26
C THR A 180 -3.85 13.06 -9.04
N ALA A 181 -4.57 14.14 -9.33
CA ALA A 181 -5.79 14.12 -10.11
C ALA A 181 -5.53 13.60 -11.55
N GLU A 182 -4.48 14.06 -12.22
CA GLU A 182 -4.09 13.58 -13.55
C GLU A 182 -3.81 12.07 -13.56
N HIS A 183 -3.13 11.56 -12.53
CA HIS A 183 -2.87 10.14 -12.39
C HIS A 183 -4.16 9.32 -12.26
N TYR A 184 -5.09 9.75 -11.41
CA TYR A 184 -6.39 9.07 -11.29
C TYR A 184 -7.21 9.18 -12.58
N ARG A 185 -7.26 10.36 -13.21
CA ARG A 185 -7.96 10.55 -14.49
C ARG A 185 -7.38 9.63 -15.59
N ASN A 186 -6.06 9.43 -15.64
CA ASN A 186 -5.41 8.48 -16.55
C ASN A 186 -5.91 7.04 -16.34
N LYS A 187 -5.98 6.59 -15.08
CA LYS A 187 -6.45 5.25 -14.74
C LYS A 187 -7.94 5.07 -15.00
N ILE A 188 -8.75 6.02 -14.56
CA ILE A 188 -10.22 6.00 -14.74
C ILE A 188 -10.55 6.01 -16.24
N ALA A 189 -9.89 6.81 -17.07
CA ALA A 189 -10.14 6.82 -18.51
C ALA A 189 -9.83 5.47 -19.18
N VAL A 190 -8.75 4.80 -18.77
CA VAL A 190 -8.44 3.44 -19.26
C VAL A 190 -9.51 2.44 -18.83
N TYR A 191 -9.99 2.55 -17.59
CA TYR A 191 -11.06 1.71 -17.06
C TYR A 191 -12.35 1.88 -17.88
N LEU A 192 -12.80 3.13 -18.07
CA LEU A 192 -13.99 3.45 -18.87
C LEU A 192 -13.86 2.96 -20.32
N GLN A 193 -12.70 3.21 -20.95
CA GLN A 193 -12.46 2.78 -22.33
C GLN A 193 -12.46 1.26 -22.48
N TRP A 194 -11.99 0.52 -21.48
CA TRP A 194 -12.02 -0.95 -21.49
C TRP A 194 -13.45 -1.49 -21.46
N TYR A 195 -14.33 -0.93 -20.61
CA TYR A 195 -15.74 -1.32 -20.56
C TYR A 195 -16.50 -0.90 -21.83
N LYS A 196 -16.19 0.27 -22.39
CA LYS A 196 -16.72 0.73 -23.68
C LYS A 196 -16.43 -0.28 -24.80
N LYS A 197 -15.20 -0.81 -24.86
CA LYS A 197 -14.82 -1.86 -25.83
C LYS A 197 -15.51 -3.20 -25.61
N LYS A 198 -15.92 -3.50 -24.37
CA LYS A 198 -16.69 -4.71 -24.03
C LYS A 198 -18.20 -4.58 -24.29
N GLY A 199 -18.65 -3.47 -24.88
CA GLY A 199 -20.06 -3.21 -25.18
C GLY A 199 -20.83 -2.49 -24.07
N MET A 200 -20.16 -2.08 -22.98
CA MET A 200 -20.76 -1.25 -21.94
C MET A 200 -20.38 0.21 -22.17
N HIS A 201 -21.19 0.93 -22.96
CA HIS A 201 -20.92 2.31 -23.37
C HIS A 201 -20.82 3.29 -22.18
N THR A 202 -21.63 3.08 -21.15
CA THR A 202 -21.66 3.89 -19.92
C THR A 202 -21.72 2.96 -18.72
N ILE A 203 -20.88 3.21 -17.70
CA ILE A 203 -20.95 2.46 -16.45
C ILE A 203 -22.09 3.00 -15.56
N PRO A 204 -22.78 2.15 -14.81
CA PRO A 204 -23.89 2.60 -13.95
C PRO A 204 -23.39 3.33 -12.70
N GLN A 205 -24.29 4.10 -12.09
CA GLN A 205 -24.01 4.84 -10.85
C GLN A 205 -23.72 3.89 -9.67
N THR A 206 -24.51 2.82 -9.53
CA THR A 206 -24.34 1.77 -8.50
C THR A 206 -24.66 0.39 -9.09
N GLN A 207 -24.06 -0.67 -8.53
CA GLN A 207 -24.46 -2.06 -8.79
C GLN A 207 -24.44 -2.90 -7.50
N HIS A 208 -25.17 -4.02 -7.51
CA HIS A 208 -25.13 -4.96 -6.40
C HIS A 208 -23.72 -5.57 -6.26
N GLY A 209 -23.10 -5.42 -5.09
CA GLY A 209 -21.77 -5.97 -4.80
C GLY A 209 -20.59 -5.18 -5.38
N ASP A 210 -20.81 -3.99 -5.96
CA ASP A 210 -19.76 -3.14 -6.55
C ASP A 210 -18.66 -2.66 -5.57
N ILE A 211 -18.96 -2.63 -4.28
CA ILE A 211 -18.02 -2.32 -3.20
C ILE A 211 -17.21 -3.56 -2.78
N GLY A 212 -17.60 -4.76 -3.24
CA GLY A 212 -16.98 -6.03 -2.89
C GLY A 212 -15.58 -6.23 -3.49
N SER A 213 -15.04 -7.44 -3.28
CA SER A 213 -13.73 -7.86 -3.80
C SER A 213 -13.71 -8.05 -5.31
N ARG A 214 -14.85 -8.40 -5.92
CA ARG A 214 -14.99 -8.57 -7.37
C ARG A 214 -15.02 -7.22 -8.08
N ASP A 215 -14.41 -7.15 -9.26
CA ASP A 215 -14.44 -5.95 -10.11
C ASP A 215 -15.78 -5.86 -10.85
N ILE A 216 -16.71 -5.11 -10.27
CA ILE A 216 -18.02 -4.80 -10.83
C ILE A 216 -18.06 -3.29 -11.10
N PRO A 217 -18.22 -2.86 -12.37
CA PRO A 217 -18.02 -1.47 -12.76
C PRO A 217 -19.12 -0.56 -12.23
N SER A 218 -18.76 0.47 -11.49
CA SER A 218 -19.69 1.52 -11.10
C SER A 218 -18.96 2.81 -10.75
N TRP A 219 -19.66 3.94 -10.87
CA TRP A 219 -19.15 5.21 -10.37
C TRP A 219 -18.96 5.21 -8.85
N ARG A 220 -19.82 4.49 -8.11
CA ARG A 220 -19.63 4.25 -6.67
C ARG A 220 -18.30 3.57 -6.34
N ARG A 221 -17.87 2.59 -7.15
CA ARG A 221 -16.56 1.92 -6.98
C ARG A 221 -15.40 2.86 -7.29
N ILE A 222 -15.53 3.72 -8.31
CA ILE A 222 -14.53 4.75 -8.61
C ILE A 222 -14.41 5.73 -7.43
N CYS A 223 -15.52 6.20 -6.88
CA CYS A 223 -15.50 7.05 -5.68
C CYS A 223 -14.84 6.36 -4.49
N LYS A 224 -15.09 5.06 -4.27
CA LYS A 224 -14.41 4.27 -3.24
C LYS A 224 -12.88 4.28 -3.43
N VAL A 225 -12.39 4.15 -4.66
CA VAL A 225 -10.95 4.19 -4.96
C VAL A 225 -10.37 5.56 -4.60
N LEU A 226 -11.06 6.64 -4.98
CA LEU A 226 -10.64 8.01 -4.69
C LEU A 226 -10.63 8.29 -3.18
N LEU A 227 -11.72 7.96 -2.48
CA LEU A 227 -11.87 8.19 -1.04
C LEU A 227 -10.89 7.36 -0.19
N ASN A 228 -10.57 6.15 -0.63
CA ASN A 228 -9.59 5.31 0.05
C ASN A 228 -8.14 5.69 -0.25
N ASN A 229 -7.91 6.70 -1.10
CA ASN A 229 -6.58 7.06 -1.60
C ASN A 229 -5.83 5.85 -2.19
N ASP A 230 -6.54 4.93 -2.87
CA ASP A 230 -5.91 3.79 -3.56
C ASP A 230 -5.21 4.30 -4.82
N TYR A 231 -4.01 4.83 -4.62
CA TYR A 231 -3.22 5.51 -5.64
C TYR A 231 -3.05 4.65 -6.88
N TRP A 232 -2.81 3.35 -6.75
CA TRP A 232 -2.61 2.49 -7.92
C TRP A 232 -3.89 1.99 -8.57
N CYS A 233 -5.06 2.37 -8.04
CA CYS A 233 -6.37 1.90 -8.47
C CYS A 233 -6.48 0.37 -8.50
N ARG A 234 -5.93 -0.31 -7.48
CA ARG A 234 -5.96 -1.78 -7.40
C ARG A 234 -7.39 -2.33 -7.36
N ALA A 235 -8.29 -1.60 -6.72
CA ALA A 235 -9.70 -1.96 -6.73
C ALA A 235 -10.34 -1.88 -8.14
N LEU A 236 -9.77 -1.12 -9.08
CA LEU A 236 -10.18 -1.10 -10.49
C LEU A 236 -9.32 -2.04 -11.36
N SER A 237 -8.75 -3.09 -10.75
CA SER A 237 -7.94 -4.11 -11.42
C SER A 237 -6.63 -3.61 -12.04
N PHE A 238 -6.07 -2.49 -11.55
CA PHE A 238 -4.76 -2.01 -11.98
C PHE A 238 -3.62 -2.54 -11.10
N SER A 239 -2.48 -2.81 -11.74
CA SER A 239 -1.23 -3.14 -11.07
C SER A 239 -0.33 -1.90 -10.96
N PRO A 240 0.52 -1.81 -9.91
CA PRO A 240 1.48 -0.72 -9.78
C PRO A 240 2.43 -0.62 -10.97
N THR A 241 2.60 0.59 -11.51
CA THR A 241 3.58 0.84 -12.58
C THR A 241 4.99 0.89 -11.97
N LYS A 242 6.00 0.35 -12.68
CA LYS A 242 7.40 0.47 -12.25
C LYS A 242 7.85 1.95 -12.30
N PRO A 243 8.54 2.48 -11.28
CA PRO A 243 8.92 3.90 -11.22
C PRO A 243 9.64 4.40 -12.47
N LYS A 244 10.58 3.61 -13.01
CA LYS A 244 11.34 3.93 -14.23
C LYS A 244 10.45 4.25 -15.45
N ASN A 245 9.25 3.67 -15.52
CA ASN A 245 8.35 3.82 -16.68
C ASN A 245 7.16 4.73 -16.38
N TYR A 246 7.09 5.33 -15.20
CA TYR A 246 5.89 6.03 -14.72
C TYR A 246 5.62 7.32 -15.51
N GLN A 247 6.64 8.16 -15.71
CA GLN A 247 6.52 9.40 -16.47
C GLN A 247 6.06 9.14 -17.91
N ARG A 248 6.77 8.26 -18.61
CA ARG A 248 6.41 7.84 -19.98
C ARG A 248 5.01 7.24 -20.08
N TYR A 249 4.55 6.52 -19.05
CA TYR A 249 3.19 6.01 -18.98
C TYR A 249 2.17 7.14 -18.88
N ASN A 250 2.40 8.12 -17.99
CA ASN A 250 1.49 9.24 -17.81
C ASN A 250 1.33 10.09 -19.07
N GLU A 251 2.44 10.43 -19.74
CA GLU A 251 2.41 11.19 -21.01
C GLU A 251 1.62 10.44 -22.09
N ARG A 252 1.88 9.13 -22.24
CA ARG A 252 1.17 8.28 -23.20
C ARG A 252 -0.32 8.20 -22.88
N MET A 253 -0.71 8.08 -21.62
CA MET A 253 -2.12 8.01 -21.23
C MET A 253 -2.82 9.37 -21.38
N LYS A 254 -2.11 10.48 -21.15
CA LYS A 254 -2.62 11.83 -21.38
C LYS A 254 -2.96 12.05 -22.86
N ALA A 255 -2.06 11.68 -23.77
CA ALA A 255 -2.33 11.74 -25.22
C ALA A 255 -3.52 10.86 -25.62
N LYS A 256 -3.56 9.61 -25.13
CA LYS A 256 -4.69 8.70 -25.41
C LYS A 256 -6.03 9.20 -24.86
N ARG A 257 -6.03 9.88 -23.73
CA ARG A 257 -7.25 10.49 -23.18
C ARG A 257 -7.79 11.55 -24.12
N GLN A 258 -6.90 12.39 -24.67
CA GLN A 258 -7.27 13.38 -25.68
C GLN A 258 -7.88 12.70 -26.92
N GLU A 259 -7.29 11.60 -27.40
CA GLU A 259 -7.86 10.82 -28.51
C GLU A 259 -9.25 10.22 -28.19
N TRP A 260 -9.48 9.80 -26.94
CA TRP A 260 -10.75 9.19 -26.54
C TRP A 260 -11.83 10.19 -26.14
N GLY A 261 -11.46 11.45 -25.89
CA GLY A 261 -12.37 12.47 -25.37
C GLY A 261 -12.85 12.18 -23.94
N ILE A 262 -12.12 11.35 -23.17
CA ILE A 262 -12.54 10.93 -21.83
C ILE A 262 -11.74 11.70 -20.78
N LEU A 263 -12.47 12.46 -19.95
CA LEU A 263 -11.90 13.28 -18.88
C LEU A 263 -10.82 14.23 -19.40
N CYS A 264 -10.91 14.76 -20.62
CA CYS A 264 -9.94 15.72 -21.13
C CYS A 264 -10.00 17.01 -20.29
N ASN A 265 -8.85 17.61 -19.97
CA ASN A 265 -8.78 18.88 -19.25
C ASN A 265 -9.31 20.00 -20.18
N THR A 266 -10.62 20.13 -20.28
CA THR A 266 -11.30 21.31 -20.81
C THR A 266 -12.69 21.40 -20.20
N ASP A 267 -12.83 22.39 -19.32
CA ASP A 267 -14.02 23.20 -19.03
C ASP A 267 -15.26 22.53 -18.43
N SER A 268 -15.37 22.64 -17.10
CA SER A 268 -16.50 23.34 -16.49
C SER A 268 -16.23 23.51 -14.99
N GLN A 269 -15.88 24.73 -14.57
CA GLN A 269 -16.13 25.12 -13.19
C GLN A 269 -17.62 24.86 -12.90
N PRO A 270 -17.99 24.13 -11.84
CA PRO A 270 -19.36 24.21 -11.36
C PRO A 270 -19.58 25.66 -10.92
N LYS A 271 -20.51 26.36 -11.59
CA LYS A 271 -21.14 27.56 -11.03
C LYS A 271 -22.05 27.16 -9.87
#